data_AF-A0A536ATD1-F1
#
_entry.id   AF-A0A536ATD1-F1
#
_cell.length_a   1.000
_cell.length_b   1.000
_cell.length_c   1.000
_cell.angle_alpha   90.00
_cell.angle_beta   90.00
_cell.angle_gamma   90.00
#
_symmetry.space_group_name_H-M   'P 1'
#
loop_
_entity.id
_entity.type
_entity.pdbx_description
1 polymer ?
#
loop_
_entity_poly.entity_id
_entity_poly.type
_entity_poly.pdbx_seq_one_letter_code
_entity_poly.pdbx_strand_id
1 'polypeptide(L)' 'MPQSAWTDKRERQYDHIKANLKERGRSEGTAERIAAATVNQTRTAKGETKEAKPPSERARAKRDMAAAGRKGAMARKSR' A
#
# COMPACT_ATOMS: atom_id res chain seq x y z
N MET A 1 -14.45 10.44 -4.00
CA MET A 1 -13.67 10.66 -2.76
C MET A 1 -12.88 11.95 -2.97
N PRO A 2 -13.00 12.99 -2.12
CA PRO A 2 -12.34 14.25 -2.38
C PRO A 2 -10.82 14.11 -2.22
N GLN A 3 -10.09 14.55 -3.25
CA GLN A 3 -8.67 14.34 -3.55
C GLN A 3 -7.69 15.25 -2.78
N SER A 4 -8.16 16.18 -1.96
CA SER A 4 -7.31 17.25 -1.40
C SER A 4 -6.31 16.82 -0.33
N ALA A 5 -6.33 15.56 0.12
CA ALA A 5 -5.41 15.04 1.13
C ALA A 5 -4.14 14.38 0.56
N TRP A 6 -4.11 14.09 -0.74
CA TRP A 6 -3.03 13.33 -1.38
C TRP A 6 -2.23 14.21 -2.33
N THR A 7 -0.92 13.97 -2.41
CA THR A 7 -0.08 14.60 -3.44
C THR A 7 -0.25 13.86 -4.76
N ASP A 8 0.04 14.50 -5.90
CA ASP A 8 -0.07 13.88 -7.24
C ASP A 8 0.67 12.54 -7.34
N LYS A 9 1.78 12.40 -6.60
CA LYS A 9 2.53 11.14 -6.53
C LYS A 9 1.72 10.00 -5.90
N ARG A 10 0.93 10.31 -4.87
CA ARG A 10 0.09 9.36 -4.14
C ARG A 10 -1.16 9.02 -4.92
N GLU A 11 -1.72 9.97 -5.67
CA GLU A 11 -2.82 9.71 -6.60
C GLU A 11 -2.41 8.72 -7.70
N ARG A 12 -1.27 8.97 -8.37
CA ARG A 12 -0.74 8.01 -9.37
C ARG A 12 -0.49 6.62 -8.79
N GLN A 13 -0.02 6.55 -7.54
CA GLN A 13 0.18 5.27 -6.84
C GLN A 13 -1.15 4.56 -6.58
N TYR A 14 -2.17 5.30 -6.14
CA TYR A 14 -3.51 4.76 -5.92
C TYR A 14 -4.08 4.17 -7.22
N ASP A 15 -4.05 4.95 -8.31
CA ASP A 15 -4.60 4.52 -9.60
C ASP A 15 -3.87 3.30 -10.15
N HIS A 16 -2.54 3.28 -10.05
CA HIS A 16 -1.74 2.14 -10.48
C HIS A 16 -2.10 0.85 -9.73
N ILE A 17 -2.29 0.92 -8.40
CA ILE A 17 -2.67 -0.24 -7.59
C ILE A 17 -4.11 -0.65 -7.89
N LYS A 18 -5.04 0.31 -7.99
CA LYS A 18 -6.45 0.06 -8.32
C LYS A 18 -6.56 -0.67 -9.66
N ALA A 19 -5.87 -0.17 -10.70
CA ALA A 19 -5.84 -0.78 -12.03
C ALA A 19 -5.30 -2.21 -11.99
N ASN A 20 -4.14 -2.43 -11.36
CA ASN A 20 -3.54 -3.77 -11.24
C ASN A 20 -4.46 -4.77 -10.53
N LEU A 21 -5.22 -4.33 -9.52
CA LEU A 21 -6.14 -5.19 -8.78
C LEU A 21 -7.39 -5.52 -9.60
N LYS A 22 -7.91 -4.56 -10.37
CA LYS A 22 -9.00 -4.81 -11.32
C LYS A 22 -8.58 -5.80 -12.41
N GLU A 23 -7.38 -5.64 -12.96
CA GLU A 23 -6.79 -6.58 -13.94
C GLU A 23 -6.66 -8.00 -13.39
N ARG A 24 -6.40 -8.14 -12.08
CA ARG A 24 -6.34 -9.43 -11.37
C ARG A 24 -7.71 -9.98 -10.98
N GLY A 25 -8.80 -9.37 -11.46
CA GLY A 25 -10.18 -9.82 -11.22
C GLY A 25 -10.77 -9.42 -9.86
N ARG A 26 -10.19 -8.44 -9.16
CA ARG A 26 -10.81 -7.91 -7.92
C ARG A 26 -11.95 -6.95 -8.27
N SER A 27 -13.02 -7.01 -7.49
CA SER A 27 -14.13 -6.05 -7.60
C SER A 27 -13.65 -4.63 -7.34
N GLU A 28 -14.29 -3.64 -7.99
CA GLU A 28 -13.89 -2.24 -7.90
C GLU A 28 -13.77 -1.75 -6.47
N GLY A 29 -14.80 -1.93 -5.64
CA GLY A 29 -14.75 -1.52 -4.23
C GLY A 29 -13.64 -2.21 -3.43
N THR A 30 -13.25 -3.44 -3.79
CA THR A 30 -12.11 -4.11 -3.16
C THR A 30 -10.78 -3.54 -3.63
N ALA A 31 -10.64 -3.28 -4.92
CA ALA A 31 -9.45 -2.66 -5.51
C ALA A 31 -9.21 -1.26 -4.90
N GLU A 32 -10.26 -0.44 -4.80
CA GLU A 32 -10.20 0.90 -4.20
C GLU A 32 -9.78 0.86 -2.74
N ARG A 33 -10.36 -0.04 -1.94
CA ARG A 33 -10.03 -0.20 -0.53
C ARG A 33 -8.57 -0.57 -0.32
N ILE A 34 -8.08 -1.54 -1.09
CA ILE A 34 -6.68 -2.00 -1.00
C ILE A 34 -5.72 -0.89 -1.47
N ALA A 35 -6.05 -0.20 -2.57
CA ALA A 35 -5.25 0.91 -3.07
C ALA A 35 -5.13 2.04 -2.03
N ALA A 36 -6.26 2.47 -1.44
CA ALA A 36 -6.27 3.50 -0.40
C ALA A 36 -5.47 3.08 0.83
N ALA A 37 -5.64 1.83 1.30
CA ALA A 37 -4.91 1.30 2.45
C ALA A 37 -3.38 1.29 2.22
N THR A 38 -2.95 0.92 1.01
CA THR A 38 -1.54 0.84 0.63
C THR A 38 -0.89 2.23 0.57
N VAL A 39 -1.61 3.20 -0.01
CA VAL A 39 -1.17 4.60 -0.05
C VAL A 39 -1.09 5.18 1.36
N ASN A 40 -2.11 4.98 2.20
CA ASN A 40 -2.11 5.45 3.58
C ASN A 40 -0.96 4.85 4.41
N GLN A 41 -0.67 3.55 4.23
CA GLN A 41 0.48 2.90 4.87
C GLN A 41 1.81 3.56 4.43
N THR A 42 1.96 3.84 3.14
CA THR A 42 3.16 4.50 2.60
C THR A 42 3.32 5.92 3.14
N ARG A 43 2.24 6.70 3.19
CA ARG A 43 2.23 8.05 3.75
C ARG A 43 2.63 8.04 5.22
N THR A 44 2.07 7.13 6.00
CA THR A 44 2.42 6.96 7.42
C THR A 44 3.90 6.56 7.59
N ALA A 45 4.40 5.66 6.76
CA ALA A 45 5.80 5.24 6.78
C ALA A 45 6.77 6.38 6.39
N LYS A 46 6.33 7.31 5.54
CA LYS A 46 7.09 8.49 5.12
C LYS A 46 6.88 9.73 6.02
N GLY A 47 5.93 9.69 6.95
CA GLY A 47 5.62 10.82 7.83
C GLY A 47 4.78 11.90 7.15
N GLU A 48 4.06 11.56 6.09
CA GLU A 48 3.17 12.46 5.34
C GLU A 48 1.75 12.55 5.95
N THR A 49 1.53 11.94 7.12
CA THR A 49 0.27 11.96 7.86
C THR A 49 0.42 12.82 9.11
N LYS A 50 -0.62 13.60 9.44
CA LYS A 50 -0.66 14.44 10.65
C LYS A 50 -0.52 13.63 11.94
N GLU A 51 -1.06 12.41 11.93
CA GLU A 51 -0.96 11.47 13.05
C GLU A 51 0.16 10.46 12.79
N ALA A 52 1.15 10.44 13.68
CA ALA A 52 2.19 9.44 13.68
C ALA A 52 1.68 8.20 14.42
N LYS A 53 1.67 7.05 13.75
CA LYS A 53 1.43 5.77 14.43
C LYS A 53 2.52 5.51 15.48
N PRO A 54 2.19 4.83 16.60
CA PRO A 54 3.18 4.45 17.60
C PRO A 54 4.36 3.71 16.95
N PRO A 55 5.60 3.89 17.45
CA PRO A 55 6.77 3.22 16.89
C PRO A 55 6.61 1.70 16.74
N SER A 56 5.89 1.05 17.67
CA SER A 56 5.58 -0.38 17.66
C SER A 56 4.74 -0.80 16.45
N GLU A 57 3.69 -0.06 16.14
CA GLU A 57 2.79 -0.34 15.02
C GLU A 57 3.50 -0.09 13.67
N ARG A 58 4.35 0.94 13.62
CA ARG A 58 5.19 1.27 12.46
C ARG A 58 6.25 0.19 12.21
N ALA A 59 6.85 -0.35 13.26
CA ALA A 59 7.82 -1.45 13.18
C ALA A 59 7.18 -2.75 12.69
N ARG A 60 5.94 -3.04 13.12
CA ARG A 60 5.17 -4.20 12.66
C ARG A 60 4.84 -4.09 11.17
N ALA A 61 4.32 -2.95 10.73
CA ALA A 61 4.04 -2.68 9.32
C ALA A 61 5.30 -2.79 8.42
N LYS A 62 6.46 -2.31 8.89
CA LYS A 62 7.74 -2.50 8.17
C LYS A 62 8.13 -3.98 8.06
N ARG A 63 7.92 -4.76 9.12
CA ARG A 63 8.17 -6.21 9.13
C ARG A 63 7.28 -6.94 8.14
N ASP A 64 6.00 -6.60 8.10
CA ASP A 64 5.02 -7.21 7.18
C ASP A 64 5.37 -6.92 5.71
N MET A 65 5.74 -5.67 5.41
CA MET A 65 6.26 -5.27 4.08
C MET A 65 7.53 -6.05 3.69
N ALA A 66 8.49 -6.17 4.61
CA ALA A 66 9.72 -6.93 4.36
C ALA A 66 9.46 -8.43 4.20
N ALA A 67 8.45 -8.98 4.88
CA ALA A 67 8.03 -10.37 4.71
C ALA A 67 7.34 -10.59 3.36
N ALA A 68 6.48 -9.66 2.92
CA ALA A 68 5.86 -9.69 1.60
C ALA A 68 6.90 -9.64 0.47
N GLY A 69 7.92 -8.79 0.59
CA GLY A 69 9.05 -8.74 -0.36
C GLY A 69 9.91 -10.01 -0.35
N ARG A 70 10.14 -10.62 0.83
CA ARG A 70 10.94 -11.86 0.96
C ARG A 70 10.21 -13.12 0.48
N LYS A 71 8.90 -13.24 0.69
CA LYS A 71 8.10 -14.37 0.15
C LYS A 71 8.12 -14.41 -1.38
N GLY A 72 8.09 -13.25 -2.05
CA GLY A 72 8.20 -13.16 -3.50
C GLY A 72 9.57 -13.56 -4.06
N ALA A 73 10.64 -13.47 -3.26
CA ALA A 73 11.99 -13.90 -3.64
C ALA A 73 12.20 -15.42 -3.40
N MET A 74 11.66 -15.96 -2.30
CA MET A 74 11.73 -17.40 -2.00
C MET A 74 10.92 -18.25 -3.00
N ALA A 75 9.75 -17.77 -3.44
CA ALA A 75 8.91 -18.47 -4.41
C ALA A 75 9.53 -18.56 -5.83
N ARG A 76 10.56 -17.75 -6.14
CA ARG A 76 11.29 -17.81 -7.42
C ARG A 76 12.51 -18.75 -7.39
N LYS A 77 12.92 -19.22 -6.21
CA LYS A 77 14.10 -20.10 -6.07
C LYS A 77 13.76 -21.59 -6.05
N SER A 78 12.46 -21.94 -6.05
CA SER A 78 11.97 -23.32 -6.05
C SER A 78 11.36 -23.74 -7.40
N ARG A 79 11.83 -23.19 -8.52
CA ARG A 79 11.52 -23.66 -9.87
C ARG A 79 12.80 -24.08 -10.56
#